data_AF-F3KDW2-F1
#
_entry.id   AF-F3KDW2-F1
#
_cell.length_a   1.000
_cell.length_b   1.000
_cell.length_c   1.000
_cell.angle_alpha   90.00
_cell.angle_beta   90.00
_cell.angle_gamma   90.00
#
_symmetry.space_group_name_H-M   'P 1'
#
loop_
_entity.id
_entity.type
_entity.pdbx_description
1 polymer ?
#
loop_
_entity_poly.entity_id
_entity_poly.type
_entity_poly.pdbx_seq_one_letter_code
_entity_poly.pdbx_strand_id
1 'polypeptide(L)' 'MLTHSILVELVMALEEEFETEIPDEEAEKITTVQLAIDYINDNL' A
#
# COMPACT_ATOMS: atom_id res chain seq x y z
N MET A 1 12.74 -5.56 9.15
CA MET A 1 12.44 -4.12 9.11
C MET A 1 12.66 -3.69 7.68
N LEU A 2 11.57 -3.54 6.95
CA LEU A 2 11.54 -3.29 5.52
C LEU A 2 12.47 -2.12 5.18
N THR A 3 13.44 -2.38 4.31
CA THR A 3 14.40 -1.39 3.81
C THR A 3 13.66 -0.31 3.02
N HIS A 4 13.78 0.95 3.44
CA HIS A 4 13.16 2.15 2.87
C HIS A 4 13.07 2.10 1.33
N SER A 5 11.88 1.77 0.83
CA SER A 5 11.50 1.74 -0.57
C SER A 5 10.27 2.63 -0.73
N ILE A 6 10.22 3.42 -1.80
CA ILE A 6 9.19 4.44 -2.05
C ILE A 6 7.76 3.84 -1.98
N LEU A 7 7.61 2.56 -2.31
CA LEU A 7 6.33 1.85 -2.26
C LEU A 7 5.86 1.55 -0.84
N VAL A 8 6.78 1.31 0.10
CA VAL A 8 6.43 1.05 1.51
C VAL A 8 5.88 2.30 2.17
N GLU A 9 6.53 3.45 1.94
CA GLU A 9 6.04 4.75 2.43
C GLU A 9 4.68 5.11 1.81
N LEU A 10 4.47 4.77 0.54
CA LEU A 10 3.18 4.95 -0.12
C LEU A 10 2.09 4.11 0.55
N VAL A 11 2.32 2.82 0.78
CA VAL A 11 1.35 1.93 1.43
C VAL A 11 1.04 2.41 2.85
N MET A 12 2.05 2.77 3.64
CA MET A 12 1.84 3.29 5.00
C MET A 12 1.05 4.60 5.03
N ALA A 13 1.28 5.50 4.07
CA ALA A 13 0.51 6.74 3.97
C ALA A 13 -0.96 6.48 3.61
N LEU A 14 -1.23 5.44 2.80
CA LEU A 14 -2.59 5.02 2.48
C LEU A 14 -3.27 4.36 3.69
N GLU A 15 -2.56 3.52 4.45
CA GLU A 15 -3.07 2.94 5.70
C GLU A 15 -3.49 4.02 6.71
N GLU A 16 -2.66 5.05 6.88
CA GLU A 16 -2.95 6.18 7.77
C GLU A 16 -4.12 7.04 7.27
N GLU A 17 -4.14 7.43 5.99
CA GLU A 17 -5.19 8.29 5.42
C GLU A 17 -6.58 7.64 5.45
N PHE A 18 -6.64 6.32 5.23
CA PHE A 18 -7.89 5.56 5.19
C PHE A 18 -8.21 4.83 6.51
N GLU A 19 -7.42 5.05 7.56
CA GLU A 19 -7.53 4.35 8.86
C GLU A 19 -7.68 2.82 8.69
N THR A 20 -6.91 2.24 7.77
CA THR A 20 -6.95 0.83 7.37
C THR A 20 -5.62 0.14 7.62
N GLU A 21 -5.59 -1.19 7.47
CA GLU A 21 -4.39 -2.00 7.60
C GLU A 21 -4.31 -2.92 6.37
N ILE A 22 -3.26 -2.77 5.56
CA ILE A 22 -3.03 -3.53 4.34
C ILE A 22 -2.11 -4.70 4.70
N PRO A 23 -2.54 -5.97 4.52
CA PRO A 23 -1.70 -7.10 4.85
C PRO A 23 -0.38 -7.09 4.07
N ASP A 24 0.73 -7.46 4.72
CA ASP A 24 2.06 -7.50 4.09
C ASP A 24 2.06 -8.28 2.75
N GLU A 25 1.35 -9.41 2.68
CA GLU A 25 1.24 -10.23 1.46
C GLU A 25 0.54 -9.51 0.28
N GLU A 26 -0.29 -8.52 0.57
CA GLU A 26 -0.97 -7.69 -0.41
C GLU A 26 -0.11 -6.47 -0.76
N ALA A 27 0.49 -5.83 0.26
CA ALA A 27 1.44 -4.74 0.08
C ALA A 27 2.64 -5.15 -0.79
N GLU A 28 3.17 -6.37 -0.64
CA GLU A 28 4.27 -6.90 -1.47
C GLU A 28 3.89 -7.06 -2.96
N LYS A 29 2.60 -7.19 -3.28
CA LYS A 29 2.11 -7.26 -4.67
C LYS A 29 1.99 -5.87 -5.30
N ILE A 30 1.92 -4.82 -4.50
CA ILE A 30 1.89 -3.43 -4.95
C ILE A 30 3.29 -2.99 -5.36
N THR A 31 3.63 -3.30 -6.61
CA THR A 31 4.95 -3.00 -7.20
C THR A 31 4.96 -1.72 -8.04
N THR A 32 3.79 -1.10 -8.26
CA THR A 32 3.65 0.12 -9.03
C THR A 32 2.59 1.03 -8.39
N VAL A 33 2.66 2.33 -8.70
CA VAL A 33 1.67 3.30 -8.25
C VAL A 33 0.27 2.96 -8.78
N GLN A 34 0.18 2.45 -10.02
CA GLN A 34 -1.12 2.06 -10.58
C GLN A 34 -1.78 0.95 -9.76
N LEU A 35 -1.01 -0.08 -9.35
CA LEU A 35 -1.54 -1.16 -8.53
C LEU A 35 -2.00 -0.67 -7.15
N ALA A 36 -1.35 0.35 -6.57
CA ALA A 36 -1.79 0.95 -5.32
C ALA A 36 -3.14 1.66 -5.48
N ILE A 37 -3.30 2.41 -6.58
CA ILE A 37 -4.56 3.09 -6.91
C ILE A 37 -5.68 2.08 -7.14
N ASP A 38 -5.40 1.02 -7.90
CA ASP A 38 -6.38 -0.03 -8.21
C ASP A 38 -6.82 -0.74 -6.91
N TYR A 39 -5.87 -1.06 -6.02
CA TYR A 39 -6.15 -1.70 -4.74
C TYR A 39 -7.10 -0.86 -3.86
N ILE A 40 -6.87 0.46 -3.79
CA ILE A 40 -7.73 1.39 -3.04
C ILE A 40 -9.14 1.37 -3.63
N ASN A 41 -9.29 1.56 -4.94
CA ASN A 41 -10.61 1.65 -5.58
C ASN A 41 -11.44 0.37 -5.48
N ASP A 42 -10.80 -0.80 -5.42
CA ASP A 42 -11.47 -2.09 -5.37
C ASP A 42 -11.87 -2.52 -3.94
N ASN A 43 -11.20 -2.01 -2.91
CA ASN A 43 -11.34 -2.49 -1.52
C ASN A 43 -11.83 -1.41 -0.53
N LEU A 44 -11.79 -0.12 -0.89
CA LEU A 44 -12.24 1.03 -0.09
C LEU A 44 -13.26 1.88 -0.86
#